data_AF-A0A0G0ERK1-F1
#
_entry.id   AF-A0A0G0ERK1-F1
#
_cell.length_a   1.000
_cell.length_b   1.000
_cell.length_c   1.000
_cell.angle_alpha   90.00
_cell.angle_beta   90.00
_cell.angle_gamma   90.00
#
_symmetry.space_group_name_H-M   'P 1'
#
loop_
_entity.id
_entity.type
_entity.pdbx_description
1 polymer ?
#
loop_
_entity_poly.entity_id
_entity_poly.type
_entity_poly.pdbx_seq_one_letter_code
_entity_poly.pdbx_strand_id
1 'polypeptide(L)'
;MSILPRGRKYVENKKARFLTFGSPYKKESPKNLIVMFDIPEVKKAEREWFRFHLRQFGYEMIQKSVWVGPSPLPQDFLDYVKEIKLQDCIKTFKLAKPYKILKSSDSRI
;
A
#
# COMPACT_ATOMS: atom_id res chain seq x y z
N MET A 1 10.47 -24.12 7.27
CA MET A 1 9.41 -24.01 6.24
C MET A 1 10.07 -23.73 4.89
N SER A 2 10.30 -24.76 4.08
CA SER A 2 10.93 -24.63 2.75
C SER A 2 9.88 -24.28 1.70
N ILE A 3 10.14 -23.21 0.93
CA ILE A 3 9.26 -22.76 -0.15
C ILE A 3 9.29 -23.81 -1.26
N LEU A 4 8.12 -24.34 -1.65
CA LEU A 4 7.96 -25.30 -2.75
C LEU A 4 8.62 -24.75 -4.04
N PRO A 5 9.22 -25.59 -4.90
CA PRO A 5 9.88 -25.16 -6.14
C PRO A 5 9.00 -24.27 -7.04
N ARG A 6 7.69 -24.55 -7.09
CA ARG A 6 6.70 -23.72 -7.81
C ARG A 6 6.48 -22.34 -7.14
N GLY A 7 6.52 -22.27 -5.81
CA GLY A 7 6.47 -21.03 -5.05
C GLY A 7 7.73 -20.19 -5.22
N ARG A 8 8.90 -20.83 -5.38
CA ARG A 8 10.17 -20.16 -5.65
C ARG A 8 10.15 -19.47 -7.02
N LYS A 9 9.71 -20.18 -8.07
CA LYS A 9 9.52 -19.63 -9.43
C LYS A 9 8.44 -18.54 -9.50
N TYR A 10 7.38 -18.65 -8.68
CA TYR A 10 6.37 -17.59 -8.51
C TYR A 10 6.95 -16.33 -7.89
N VAL A 11 7.79 -16.46 -6.85
CA VAL A 11 8.48 -15.33 -6.19
C VAL A 11 9.53 -14.71 -7.11
N GLU A 12 10.31 -15.50 -7.83
CA GLU A 12 11.32 -15.04 -8.80
C GLU A 12 10.69 -14.28 -9.98
N ASN A 13 9.62 -14.82 -10.58
CA ASN A 13 8.92 -14.14 -11.68
C ASN A 13 8.15 -12.88 -11.26
N LYS A 14 7.69 -12.79 -10.00
CA LYS A 14 7.04 -11.57 -9.47
C LYS A 14 8.05 -10.49 -9.07
N LYS A 15 9.18 -10.86 -8.47
CA LYS A 15 10.24 -9.92 -8.10
C LYS A 15 10.86 -9.23 -9.31
N ALA A 16 10.82 -9.87 -10.49
CA ALA A 16 11.40 -9.34 -11.72
C ALA A 16 10.52 -8.33 -12.49
N ARG A 17 9.33 -7.93 -12.02
CA ARG A 17 8.39 -7.12 -12.84
C ARG A 17 7.98 -5.75 -12.31
N PHE A 18 8.05 -5.50 -11.01
CA PHE A 18 7.60 -4.22 -10.46
C PHE A 18 8.71 -3.53 -9.67
N LEU A 19 8.83 -2.23 -9.87
CA LEU A 19 9.78 -1.40 -9.14
C LEU A 19 9.43 -1.36 -7.65
N THR A 20 10.46 -1.22 -6.82
CA THR A 20 10.34 -1.02 -5.38
C THR A 20 10.78 0.38 -5.01
N PHE A 21 10.02 1.03 -4.12
CA PHE A 21 10.24 2.40 -3.70
C PHE A 21 10.52 2.44 -2.19
N GLY A 22 11.52 3.23 -1.79
CA GLY A 22 11.84 3.47 -0.40
C GLY A 22 10.77 4.34 0.27
N SER A 23 10.53 4.15 1.57
CA SER A 23 9.66 5.05 2.32
C SER A 23 10.39 6.35 2.65
N PRO A 24 9.85 7.52 2.28
CA PRO A 24 10.40 8.81 2.71
C PRO A 24 9.94 9.19 4.12
N TYR A 25 9.06 8.41 4.76
CA TYR A 25 8.43 8.78 6.02
C TYR A 25 9.03 8.09 7.23
N LYS A 26 8.97 8.80 8.36
CA LYS A 26 9.25 8.24 9.68
C LYS A 26 8.01 7.49 10.17
N LYS A 27 8.21 6.59 11.15
CA LYS A 27 7.12 5.78 11.72
C LYS A 27 6.05 6.64 12.41
N GLU A 28 6.44 7.81 12.91
CA GLU A 28 5.59 8.77 13.63
C GLU A 28 4.95 9.81 12.71
N SER A 29 5.17 9.72 11.39
CA SER A 29 4.61 10.67 10.44
C SER A 29 3.08 10.71 10.53
N PRO A 30 2.48 11.91 10.48
CA PRO A 30 1.04 12.08 10.70
C PRO A 30 0.24 11.42 9.57
N LYS A 31 -0.81 10.69 9.93
CA LYS A 31 -1.67 9.98 8.98
C LYS A 31 -2.78 10.88 8.46
N ASN A 32 -2.45 11.70 7.47
CA ASN A 32 -3.31 12.77 6.96
C ASN A 32 -3.75 12.56 5.49
N LEU A 33 -3.50 11.40 4.91
CA LEU A 33 -4.01 11.01 3.59
C LEU A 33 -4.80 9.72 3.68
N ILE A 34 -6.03 9.73 3.17
CA ILE A 34 -6.76 8.50 2.83
C ILE A 34 -6.43 8.12 1.38
N VAL A 35 -6.12 6.85 1.16
CA VAL A 35 -5.97 6.24 -0.15
C VAL A 35 -7.03 5.15 -0.29
N MET A 36 -7.89 5.30 -1.29
CA MET A 36 -8.91 4.32 -1.66
C MET A 36 -8.60 3.79 -3.04
N PHE A 37 -8.86 2.51 -3.27
CA PHE A 37 -8.72 1.96 -4.61
C PHE A 37 -9.72 0.84 -4.91
N ASP A 38 -10.03 0.70 -6.19
CA ASP A 38 -10.77 -0.44 -6.72
C ASP A 38 -10.00 -1.01 -7.92
N ILE A 39 -9.10 -1.95 -7.63
CA ILE A 39 -8.25 -2.60 -8.63
C ILE A 39 -8.88 -3.97 -8.96
N PRO A 40 -9.30 -4.19 -10.23
CA PRO A 40 -9.96 -5.42 -10.67
C PRO A 40 -9.20 -6.70 -10.32
N GLU A 41 -9.90 -7.82 -10.14
CA GLU A 41 -9.29 -9.12 -9.79
C GLU A 41 -8.28 -9.60 -10.84
N VAL A 42 -8.52 -9.28 -12.11
CA VAL A 42 -7.57 -9.58 -13.21
C VAL A 42 -6.20 -8.92 -13.01
N LYS A 43 -6.14 -7.81 -12.24
CA LYS A 43 -4.94 -7.07 -11.84
C LYS A 43 -4.51 -7.37 -10.39
N LYS A 44 -4.67 -8.63 -9.96
CA LYS A 44 -4.33 -9.06 -8.59
C LYS A 44 -2.87 -8.79 -8.21
N ALA A 45 -1.93 -8.93 -9.15
CA ALA A 45 -0.51 -8.74 -8.84
C ALA A 45 -0.19 -7.27 -8.52
N GLU A 46 -0.75 -6.35 -9.30
CA GLU A 46 -0.67 -4.91 -9.16
C GLU A 46 -1.30 -4.46 -7.85
N ARG A 47 -2.48 -5.01 -7.52
CA ARG A 47 -3.16 -4.71 -6.26
C ARG A 47 -2.34 -5.12 -5.04
N GLU A 48 -1.72 -6.30 -5.07
CA GLU A 48 -0.84 -6.74 -3.98
C GLU A 48 0.47 -5.95 -3.92
N TRP A 49 1.03 -5.56 -5.07
CA TRP A 49 2.19 -4.68 -5.16
C TRP A 49 1.91 -3.28 -4.58
N PHE A 50 0.73 -2.71 -4.87
CA PHE A 50 0.31 -1.42 -4.36
C PHE A 50 0.12 -1.46 -2.84
N ARG A 51 -0.56 -2.50 -2.32
CA ARG A 51 -0.71 -2.75 -0.88
C ARG A 51 0.64 -2.92 -0.18
N PHE A 52 1.59 -3.62 -0.81
CA PHE A 52 2.93 -3.76 -0.27
C PHE A 52 3.60 -2.40 -0.06
N HIS A 53 3.57 -1.51 -1.07
CA HIS A 53 4.15 -0.18 -0.98
C HIS A 53 3.46 0.71 0.05
N LEU A 54 2.13 0.68 0.12
CA LEU A 54 1.39 1.41 1.16
C LEU A 54 1.86 1.00 2.56
N ARG A 55 2.06 -0.29 2.82
CA ARG A 55 2.63 -0.76 4.10
C ARG A 55 4.05 -0.26 4.32
N GLN A 56 4.91 -0.28 3.29
CA GLN A 56 6.27 0.24 3.39
C GLN A 56 6.27 1.74 3.74
N PHE A 57 5.32 2.50 3.21
CA PHE A 57 5.15 3.93 3.46
C PHE A 57 4.46 4.25 4.80
N GLY A 58 4.21 3.25 5.65
CA GLY A 58 3.58 3.45 6.95
C GLY A 58 2.06 3.68 6.90
N TYR A 59 1.40 3.30 5.80
CA TYR A 59 -0.06 3.33 5.74
C TYR A 59 -0.64 2.13 6.47
N GLU A 60 -1.81 2.35 7.08
CA GLU A 60 -2.59 1.31 7.72
C GLU A 60 -3.92 1.12 7.01
N MET A 61 -4.33 -0.14 6.90
CA MET A 61 -5.64 -0.50 6.35
C MET A 61 -6.71 -0.32 7.42
N ILE A 62 -7.64 0.60 7.19
CA ILE A 62 -8.78 0.84 8.09
C ILE A 62 -10.05 0.12 7.60
N GLN A 63 -10.13 -0.18 6.31
CA GLN A 63 -11.14 -1.04 5.69
C GLN A 63 -10.52 -1.70 4.45
N LYS A 64 -11.15 -2.76 3.92
CA LYS A 64 -10.72 -3.35 2.64
C LYS A 64 -10.59 -2.26 1.57
N SER A 65 -9.38 -2.14 1.03
CA SER A 65 -9.01 -1.15 0.00
C SER A 65 -9.10 0.32 0.42
N VAL A 66 -9.24 0.61 1.73
CA VAL A 66 -9.16 1.96 2.29
C VAL A 66 -8.01 2.01 3.29
N TRP A 67 -7.06 2.89 3.02
CA TRP A 67 -5.83 3.02 3.77
C TRP A 67 -5.63 4.45 4.22
N VAL A 68 -4.96 4.63 5.35
CA VAL A 68 -4.63 5.96 5.88
C VAL A 68 -3.16 6.04 6.24
N GLY A 69 -2.50 7.11 5.84
CA GLY A 69 -1.05 7.26 5.99
C GLY A 69 -0.55 8.68 5.73
N PRO A 70 0.78 8.86 5.66
CA PRO A 70 1.40 10.17 5.47
C PRO A 70 1.20 10.74 4.06
N SER A 71 0.85 12.02 3.98
CA SER A 71 0.78 12.82 2.75
C SER A 71 2.08 13.57 2.49
N PRO A 72 2.42 13.87 1.21
CA PRO A 72 1.85 13.31 -0.03
C PRO A 72 2.60 12.04 -0.44
N LEU A 73 1.93 11.07 -1.10
CA LEU A 73 2.59 9.86 -1.63
C LEU A 73 3.87 10.20 -2.42
N PRO A 74 4.91 9.34 -2.39
CA PRO A 74 6.18 9.62 -3.08
C PRO A 74 5.95 9.86 -4.58
N GLN A 75 6.61 10.87 -5.15
CA GLN A 75 6.37 11.28 -6.53
C GLN A 75 6.77 10.20 -7.54
N ASP A 76 7.93 9.59 -7.35
CA ASP A 76 8.43 8.46 -8.13
C ASP A 76 7.46 7.26 -8.12
N PHE A 77 6.86 6.98 -6.98
CA PHE A 77 5.82 5.97 -6.85
C PHE A 77 4.55 6.34 -7.63
N LEU A 78 4.10 7.59 -7.57
CA LEU A 78 2.94 8.07 -8.30
C LEU A 78 3.16 8.04 -9.82
N ASP A 79 4.35 8.40 -10.28
CA ASP A 79 4.74 8.34 -11.68
C ASP A 79 4.68 6.89 -12.20
N TYR A 80 5.18 5.95 -11.40
CA TYR A 80 5.11 4.54 -11.75
C TYR A 80 3.67 3.98 -11.72
N VAL A 81 2.85 4.38 -10.74
CA VAL A 81 1.41 4.05 -10.70
C VAL A 81 0.69 4.49 -11.98
N LYS A 82 1.07 5.65 -12.53
CA LYS A 82 0.57 6.15 -13.81
C LYS A 82 1.08 5.33 -14.99
N GLU A 83 2.37 4.98 -15.00
CA GLU A 83 3.00 4.13 -16.03
C GLU A 83 2.29 2.77 -16.16
N ILE A 84 1.97 2.12 -15.03
CA ILE A 84 1.28 0.82 -15.01
C ILE A 84 -0.25 0.93 -15.13
N LYS A 85 -0.78 2.11 -15.42
CA LYS A 85 -2.21 2.38 -15.66
C LYS A 85 -3.10 1.99 -14.48
N LEU A 86 -2.71 2.37 -13.26
CA LEU A 86 -3.52 2.19 -12.05
C LEU A 86 -4.11 3.49 -11.52
N GLN A 87 -3.72 4.65 -12.04
CA GLN A 87 -4.15 5.96 -11.53
C GLN A 87 -5.68 6.11 -11.48
N ASP A 88 -6.41 5.55 -12.46
CA ASP A 88 -7.88 5.67 -12.54
C ASP A 88 -8.59 4.80 -11.49
N CYS A 89 -7.90 3.77 -10.98
CA CYS A 89 -8.39 2.90 -9.92
C CYS A 89 -8.17 3.49 -8.52
N ILE A 90 -7.45 4.61 -8.38
CA ILE A 90 -7.00 5.15 -7.09
C ILE A 90 -7.62 6.53 -6.87
N LYS A 91 -8.10 6.76 -5.65
CA LYS A 91 -8.59 8.06 -5.17
C LYS A 91 -7.92 8.39 -3.86
N THR A 92 -7.61 9.67 -3.66
CA THR A 92 -6.98 10.16 -2.44
C THR A 92 -7.76 11.32 -1.86
N PHE A 93 -7.84 11.36 -0.53
CA PHE A 93 -8.50 12.44 0.21
C PHE A 93 -7.58 12.93 1.31
N LYS A 94 -7.22 14.22 1.28
CA LYS A 94 -6.46 14.84 2.34
C LYS A 94 -7.36 15.08 3.55
N LEU A 95 -6.92 14.63 4.71
CA LEU A 95 -7.64 14.83 5.96
C LEU A 95 -7.33 16.20 6.56
N ALA A 96 -8.36 16.87 7.08
CA ALA A 96 -8.20 18.13 7.81
C ALA A 96 -7.44 17.95 9.15
N LYS A 97 -7.54 16.76 9.76
CA LYS A 97 -6.80 16.37 10.98
C LYS A 97 -6.21 14.98 10.79
N PRO A 98 -5.02 14.68 11.34
CA PRO A 98 -4.46 13.34 11.27
C PRO A 98 -5.37 12.29 11.91
N TYR A 99 -5.50 11.14 11.25
CA TYR A 99 -6.24 9.99 11.75
C TYR A 99 -5.54 9.42 12.99
N LYS A 100 -6.29 9.31 14.09
CA LYS A 100 -5.81 8.70 15.33
C LYS A 100 -6.23 7.24 15.34
N ILE A 101 -5.25 6.34 15.36
CA ILE A 101 -5.51 4.93 15.61
C ILE A 101 -6.01 4.83 17.05
N LEU A 102 -7.25 4.38 17.24
CA LEU A 102 -7.68 3.90 18.53
C LEU A 102 -6.94 2.58 18.75
N LYS A 103 -5.92 2.57 19.61
CA LYS A 103 -5.38 1.30 20.09
C LYS A 103 -6.51 0.65 20.88
N SER A 104 -6.99 -0.51 20.41
CA SER A 104 -7.79 -1.37 21.28
C SER A 104 -6.93 -1.69 22.49
N SER A 105 -7.31 -1.15 23.64
CA SER A 105 -6.88 -1.68 24.93
C SER A 105 -7.23 -3.17 24.95
N ASP A 106 -6.23 -4.02 25.18
CA ASP A 106 -6.31 -5.39 25.72
C ASP A 106 -7.57 -6.20 25.35
N SER A 107 -7.50 -7.04 24.31
CA SER A 107 -8.46 -8.14 24.12
C SER A 107 -7.89 -9.42 24.75
N ARG A 108 -7.83 -9.43 26.08
CA ARG A 108 -8.07 -10.64 26.88
C ARG A 108 -9.58 -10.78 27.08
N ILE A 109 -10.27 -11.34 26.08
CA ILE A 109 -11.53 -12.10 26.24
C ILE A 109 -11.48 -13.23 25.21
#